data_AF-A0A4Q3VSW8-F1
#
_entry.id   AF-A0A4Q3VSW8-F1
#
_cell.length_a   1.000
_cell.length_b   1.000
_cell.length_c   1.000
_cell.angle_alpha   90.00
_cell.angle_beta   90.00
_cell.angle_gamma   90.00
#
_symmetry.space_group_name_H-M   'P 1'
#
loop_
_entity.id
_entity.type
_entity.pdbx_description
1 polymer ?
#
loop_
_entity_poly.entity_id
_entity_poly.type
_entity_poly.pdbx_seq_one_letter_code
_entity_poly.pdbx_strand_id
1 'polypeptide(L)'
;MRIKVMKFGGTSVATPEARNRSALRVISAKEQGYRPVVVVSAIGRRGAPYATDTLINLLREIDPNVEPDARELDLMIACGEILSAVIFAHTL
;
A
#
# COMPACT_ATOMS: atom_id res chain seq x y z
N MET A 1 -7.68 -21.07 17.14
CA MET A 1 -7.75 -19.72 16.53
C MET A 1 -7.28 -19.82 15.09
N ARG A 2 -8.11 -19.46 14.08
CA ARG A 2 -7.76 -19.60 12.66
C ARG A 2 -7.26 -18.27 12.08
N ILE A 3 -5.95 -18.05 12.03
CA ILE A 3 -5.37 -16.84 11.43
C ILE A 3 -5.24 -17.01 9.92
N LYS A 4 -5.53 -15.97 9.14
CA LYS A 4 -5.31 -15.95 7.68
C LYS A 4 -4.59 -14.68 7.27
N VAL A 5 -3.35 -14.79 6.80
CA VAL A 5 -2.61 -13.65 6.24
C VAL A 5 -3.06 -13.41 4.80
N MET A 6 -3.45 -12.19 4.47
CA MET A 6 -4.01 -11.81 3.18
C MET A 6 -3.24 -10.61 2.62
N LYS A 7 -2.44 -10.84 1.58
CA LYS A 7 -1.66 -9.79 0.91
C LYS A 7 -2.37 -9.26 -0.32
N PHE A 8 -2.46 -7.94 -0.45
CA PHE A 8 -3.01 -7.24 -1.61
C PHE A 8 -1.93 -6.36 -2.24
N GLY A 9 -1.65 -6.54 -3.53
CA GLY A 9 -0.68 -5.70 -4.26
C GLY A 9 -1.25 -4.34 -4.67
N GLY A 10 -0.40 -3.45 -5.20
CA GLY A 10 -0.79 -2.09 -5.57
C GLY A 10 -2.00 -2.03 -6.51
N THR A 11 -2.09 -2.95 -7.48
CA THR A 11 -3.25 -3.06 -8.39
C THR A 11 -4.56 -3.42 -7.68
N SER A 12 -4.48 -4.14 -6.57
CA SER A 12 -5.63 -4.54 -5.75
C SER A 12 -6.14 -3.39 -4.87
N VAL A 13 -5.34 -2.33 -4.70
CA VAL A 13 -5.70 -1.16 -3.88
C VAL A 13 -5.76 0.16 -4.66
N ALA A 14 -5.40 0.14 -5.95
CA ALA A 14 -5.21 1.34 -6.77
C ALA A 14 -6.47 2.19 -6.95
N THR A 15 -7.64 1.57 -7.12
CA THR A 15 -8.92 2.29 -7.33
C THR A 15 -9.92 1.96 -6.22
N PRO A 16 -10.92 2.82 -5.98
CA PRO A 16 -11.99 2.53 -5.01
C PRO A 16 -12.66 1.17 -5.26
N GLU A 17 -12.93 0.81 -6.51
CA GLU A 17 -13.57 -0.46 -6.88
C GLU A 17 -12.66 -1.65 -6.59
N ALA A 18 -11.36 -1.53 -6.90
CA ALA A 18 -10.38 -2.56 -6.58
C ALA A 18 -10.24 -2.76 -5.06
N ARG A 19 -10.20 -1.66 -4.29
CA ARG A 19 -10.17 -1.70 -2.82
C ARG A 19 -11.41 -2.37 -2.26
N ASN A 20 -12.60 -1.98 -2.72
CA ASN A 20 -13.86 -2.60 -2.26
C ASN A 20 -13.89 -4.10 -2.53
N ARG A 21 -13.45 -4.55 -3.72
CA ARG A 21 -13.34 -5.99 -4.01
C ARG A 21 -12.36 -6.71 -3.07
N SER A 22 -11.24 -6.08 -2.74
CA SER A 22 -10.26 -6.61 -1.79
C SER A 22 -10.80 -6.65 -0.36
N ALA A 23 -11.51 -5.61 0.08
CA ALA A 23 -12.18 -5.53 1.38
C ALA A 23 -13.23 -6.62 1.55
N LEU A 24 -14.08 -6.85 0.54
CA LEU A 24 -15.07 -7.94 0.55
C LEU A 24 -14.42 -9.32 0.75
N ARG A 25 -13.21 -9.55 0.21
CA ARG A 25 -12.47 -10.80 0.44
C ARG A 25 -12.02 -10.94 1.90
N VAL A 26 -11.63 -9.84 2.54
CA VAL A 26 -11.25 -9.82 3.97
C VAL A 26 -12.47 -10.06 4.85
N ILE A 27 -13.58 -9.39 4.56
CA ILE A 27 -14.86 -9.55 5.28
C ILE A 27 -15.35 -10.99 5.17
N SER A 28 -15.35 -11.56 3.96
CA SER A 28 -15.75 -12.96 3.75
C SER A 28 -14.86 -13.94 4.52
N ALA A 29 -13.54 -13.69 4.61
CA ALA A 29 -12.67 -14.52 5.44
C ALA A 29 -13.03 -14.41 6.93
N LYS A 30 -13.36 -13.22 7.42
CA LYS A 30 -13.83 -13.01 8.80
C LYS A 30 -15.15 -13.77 9.05
N GLU A 31 -16.12 -13.68 8.13
CA GLU A 31 -17.41 -14.39 8.19
C GLU A 31 -17.25 -15.91 8.19
N GLN A 32 -16.23 -16.44 7.50
CA GLN A 32 -15.87 -17.86 7.53
C GLN A 32 -15.18 -18.31 8.84
N GLY A 33 -15.10 -17.42 9.83
CA GLY A 33 -14.52 -17.70 11.15
C GLY A 33 -12.99 -17.57 11.22
N TYR A 34 -12.35 -16.95 10.21
CA TYR A 34 -10.93 -16.60 10.30
C TYR A 34 -10.72 -15.29 11.05
N ARG A 35 -9.48 -15.08 11.51
CA ARG A 35 -8.95 -13.78 11.96
C ARG A 35 -7.97 -13.29 10.90
N PRO A 36 -8.40 -12.40 9.98
CA PRO A 36 -7.54 -11.94 8.91
C PRO A 36 -6.43 -11.03 9.45
N VAL A 37 -5.22 -11.21 8.93
CA VAL A 37 -4.11 -10.25 9.04
C VAL A 37 -3.87 -9.72 7.63
N VAL A 38 -4.07 -8.43 7.43
CA VAL A 38 -4.03 -7.82 6.09
C VAL A 38 -2.68 -7.15 5.86
N VAL A 39 -2.06 -7.43 4.72
CA VAL A 39 -0.86 -6.74 4.24
C VAL A 39 -1.21 -6.07 2.92
N VAL A 40 -0.98 -4.77 2.80
CA VAL A 40 -1.18 -4.03 1.54
C VAL A 40 0.17 -3.53 1.04
N SER A 41 0.29 -3.40 -0.28
CA SER A 41 1.36 -2.61 -0.91
C SER A 41 0.94 -1.15 -1.05
N ALA A 42 1.88 -0.27 -1.38
CA ALA A 42 1.63 1.13 -1.63
C ALA A 42 0.53 1.32 -2.69
N ILE A 43 -0.27 2.35 -2.48
CA ILE A 43 -1.42 2.68 -3.30
C ILE A 43 -1.03 3.59 -4.46
N GLY A 44 -1.83 3.59 -5.53
CA GLY A 44 -1.64 4.47 -6.67
C GLY A 44 -0.79 3.86 -7.78
N ARG A 45 -0.59 4.67 -8.82
CA ARG A 45 0.32 4.41 -9.93
C ARG A 45 1.20 5.64 -10.13
N ARG A 46 2.24 5.53 -10.95
CA ARG A 46 3.10 6.65 -11.33
C ARG A 46 2.26 7.91 -11.66
N GLY A 47 2.59 9.02 -11.03
CA GLY A 47 1.85 10.28 -11.13
C GLY A 47 0.86 10.53 -9.98
N ALA A 48 0.44 9.50 -9.25
CA ALA A 48 -0.28 9.70 -7.99
C ALA A 48 0.70 10.18 -6.91
N PRO A 49 0.32 11.14 -6.05
CA PRO A 49 1.24 11.79 -5.11
C PRO A 49 1.84 10.85 -4.06
N TYR A 50 1.22 9.69 -3.83
CA TYR A 50 1.60 8.71 -2.81
C TYR A 50 2.10 7.38 -3.40
N ALA A 51 2.26 7.30 -4.73
CA ALA A 51 2.78 6.10 -5.37
C ALA A 51 4.30 5.98 -5.18
N THR A 52 4.79 4.75 -4.99
CA THR A 52 6.23 4.46 -4.78
C THR A 52 7.12 5.14 -5.81
N ASP A 53 6.86 4.96 -7.11
CA ASP A 53 7.62 5.62 -8.19
C ASP A 53 7.64 7.14 -8.07
N THR A 54 6.50 7.74 -7.72
CA THR A 54 6.39 9.21 -7.57
C THR A 54 7.24 9.69 -6.40
N LEU A 55 7.17 8.99 -5.26
CA LEU A 55 7.93 9.33 -4.06
C LEU A 55 9.46 9.17 -4.27
N ILE A 56 9.88 8.13 -4.99
CA ILE A 56 11.29 7.94 -5.38
C ILE A 56 11.76 9.09 -6.28
N ASN A 57 10.95 9.47 -7.27
CA ASN A 57 11.30 10.55 -8.19
C ASN A 57 11.41 11.89 -7.47
N LEU A 58 10.53 12.17 -6.49
CA LEU A 58 10.60 13.39 -5.69
C LEU A 58 11.96 13.53 -4.98
N LEU A 59 12.54 12.45 -4.46
CA LEU A 59 13.88 12.49 -3.86
C LEU A 59 14.96 12.76 -4.90
N ARG A 60 14.88 12.09 -6.07
CA ARG A 60 15.88 12.23 -7.15
C ARG A 60 15.85 13.61 -7.83
N GLU A 61 14.71 14.30 -7.81
CA GLU A 61 14.58 15.64 -8.37
C GLU A 61 15.26 16.72 -7.51
N ILE A 62 15.59 16.44 -6.24
CA ILE A 62 16.26 17.40 -5.34
C ILE A 62 17.68 17.71 -5.83
N ASP A 63 18.46 16.68 -6.16
CA ASP A 63 19.76 16.81 -6.84
C ASP A 63 19.93 15.65 -7.84
N PRO A 64 19.74 15.89 -9.15
CA PRO A 64 19.84 14.85 -10.17
C PRO A 64 21.21 14.19 -10.31
N ASN A 65 22.26 14.73 -9.70
CA ASN A 65 23.62 14.19 -9.79
C ASN A 65 23.98 13.30 -8.58
N VAL A 66 23.12 13.25 -7.57
CA VAL A 66 23.38 12.51 -6.32
C VAL A 66 22.24 11.53 -6.09
N GLU A 67 22.55 10.24 -6.01
CA GLU A 67 21.54 9.25 -5.63
C GLU A 67 21.11 9.46 -4.17
N PRO A 68 19.81 9.33 -3.85
CA PRO A 68 19.34 9.40 -2.49
C PRO A 68 20.03 8.36 -1.59
N ASP A 69 20.31 8.74 -0.35
CA ASP A 69 20.78 7.79 0.67
C ASP A 69 19.76 6.66 0.84
N ALA A 70 20.25 5.42 0.97
CA ALA A 70 19.40 4.24 1.03
C ALA A 70 18.40 4.29 2.21
N ARG A 71 18.80 4.87 3.35
CA ARG A 71 17.91 5.04 4.50
C ARG A 71 16.79 6.02 4.21
N GLU A 72 17.10 7.13 3.56
CA GLU A 72 16.10 8.14 3.21
C GLU A 72 15.14 7.63 2.13
N LEU A 73 15.65 6.82 1.19
CA LEU A 73 14.83 6.12 0.20
C LEU A 73 13.85 5.14 0.87
N ASP A 74 14.32 4.31 1.81
CA ASP A 74 13.48 3.36 2.54
C ASP A 74 12.39 4.05 3.35
N LEU A 75 12.74 5.13 4.06
CA LEU A 75 11.79 5.93 4.83
C LEU A 75 10.72 6.55 3.93
N MET A 76 11.13 7.09 2.78
CA MET A 76 10.21 7.70 1.82
C MET A 76 9.24 6.67 1.22
N ILE A 77 9.73 5.50 0.81
CA ILE A 77 8.86 4.46 0.23
C ILE A 77 7.91 3.88 1.28
N ALA A 78 8.35 3.75 2.54
CA ALA A 78 7.51 3.30 3.64
C ALA A 78 6.28 4.22 3.86
N CYS A 79 6.38 5.51 3.59
CA CYS A 79 5.23 6.42 3.65
C CYS A 79 4.09 5.98 2.72
N GLY A 80 4.39 5.53 1.51
CA GLY A 80 3.39 5.03 0.56
C GLY A 80 2.65 3.80 1.08
N GLU A 81 3.37 2.91 1.78
CA GLU A 81 2.80 1.73 2.44
C GLU A 81 1.90 2.11 3.62
N ILE A 82 2.33 3.05 4.46
CA ILE A 82 1.54 3.56 5.59
C ILE A 82 0.24 4.21 5.10
N LEU A 83 0.33 5.07 4.08
CA LEU A 83 -0.85 5.72 3.48
C LEU A 83 -1.84 4.67 2.94
N SER A 84 -1.34 3.66 2.23
CA SER A 84 -2.15 2.55 1.72
C SER A 84 -2.85 1.79 2.85
N ALA A 85 -2.12 1.47 3.92
CA ALA A 85 -2.64 0.76 5.06
C ALA A 85 -3.78 1.53 5.76
N VAL A 86 -3.61 2.84 5.97
CA VAL A 86 -4.64 3.70 6.59
C VAL A 86 -5.89 3.77 5.70
N ILE A 87 -5.71 3.98 4.39
CA ILE A 87 -6.84 4.04 3.44
C ILE A 87 -7.59 2.71 3.40
N PHE A 88 -6.87 1.59 3.34
CA PHE A 88 -7.49 0.27 3.29
C PHE A 88 -8.18 -0.07 4.61
N ALA A 89 -7.61 0.29 5.76
CA ALA A 89 -8.24 0.12 7.06
C ALA A 89 -9.56 0.90 7.17
N HIS A 90 -9.65 2.12 6.63
CA HIS A 90 -10.91 2.88 6.58
C HIS A 90 -11.92 2.34 5.56
N THR A 91 -11.47 1.53 4.60
CA THR A 91 -12.35 0.87 3.62
C THR A 91 -13.03 -0.38 4.23
N LEU A 92 -12.46 -0.97 5.28
CA LEU A 92 -13.00 -2.15 5.99
C LEU A 92 -14.06 -1.75 7.02
#